data_AF-A0A0R3BSH7-F1
#
_entry.id   AF-A0A0R3BSH7-F1
#
_cell.length_a   1.000
_cell.length_b   1.000
_cell.length_c   1.000
_cell.angle_alpha   90.00
_cell.angle_beta   90.00
_cell.angle_gamma   90.00
#
_symmetry.space_group_name_H-M   'P 1'
#
loop_
_entity.id
_entity.type
_entity.pdbx_description
1 polymer ?
#
loop_
_entity_poly.entity_id
_entity_poly.type
_entity_poly.pdbx_seq_one_letter_code
_entity_poly.pdbx_strand_id
1 'polypeptide(L)'
;MTITGAAPAALPRIDDISLLDTRFDDGGRVRCVLYIQGANVDVGATVLVDGVERTSDAHKALFNNMFGANPAVLGFPIRHYLSRVVPLDSLPAGSEIRVQLRNELGELSLERIFKLPLDASSLDSDGDGIPDVVEINGYLGSEPGSTSVDIKALGADPFRKDIFVEADVMEGMLYRPIERLGATPGTFDIAREMFANAPILNPFRPNGINLFVDSSGSVPSWELLEFRSRHDLATRTASFALLKQDHFSPSRRGLFHYAIWARAHPLGWSGESNIDFDGSKVGNDFMVTLGDAPVQYQTLKSQAATFAHELGHNLGQRHGGTNHSRFKPNYWSVMSYAWQLRMSQADAFRRRYPTCTRIYYATDGAEEIDGTVPRATGFVIDYSEGIGPELAPNAGSLNEQIGVCGSPIDWNKNGVIDFQYVTAVIDEDEPAATKVTDYPNWPNLRFDGPRLGGRVTP
;
A
#
# COMPACT_ATOMS: atom_id res chain seq x y z
N MET A 1 5.94 -22.69 15.55
CA MET A 1 7.27 -22.09 15.80
C MET A 1 7.03 -21.01 16.84
N THR A 2 7.42 -21.25 18.09
CA THR A 2 7.32 -20.25 19.16
C THR A 2 8.61 -19.44 19.13
N ILE A 3 8.56 -18.16 18.74
CA ILE A 3 9.77 -17.35 18.69
C ILE A 3 10.06 -16.81 20.09
N THR A 4 10.91 -17.50 20.84
CA THR A 4 11.38 -17.04 22.15
C THR A 4 12.44 -15.94 21.99
N GLY A 5 12.28 -14.83 22.71
CA GLY A 5 13.27 -13.75 22.78
C GLY A 5 12.69 -12.50 23.46
N ALA A 6 13.51 -11.78 24.21
CA ALA A 6 13.16 -10.66 25.09
C ALA A 6 12.77 -9.35 24.36
N ALA A 7 11.98 -9.44 23.28
CA ALA A 7 11.24 -8.29 22.78
C ALA A 7 9.88 -8.23 23.50
N PRO A 8 9.29 -7.04 23.71
CA PRO A 8 7.91 -6.96 24.20
C PRO A 8 7.04 -7.86 23.32
N ALA A 9 6.17 -8.65 23.94
CA ALA A 9 5.20 -9.45 23.20
C ALA A 9 4.44 -8.51 22.27
N ALA A 10 4.65 -8.67 20.97
CA ALA A 10 4.02 -7.79 20.02
C ALA A 10 2.56 -8.23 19.93
N LEU A 11 1.65 -7.34 20.33
CA LEU A 11 0.21 -7.57 20.25
C LEU A 11 -0.14 -8.16 18.87
N PRO A 12 -0.98 -9.20 18.78
CA PRO A 12 -1.41 -9.70 17.49
C PRO A 12 -2.20 -8.62 16.74
N ARG A 13 -2.06 -8.56 15.42
CA ARG A 13 -2.82 -7.64 14.56
C ARG A 13 -3.52 -8.45 13.47
N ILE A 14 -4.80 -8.18 13.25
CA ILE A 14 -5.56 -8.77 12.14
C ILE A 14 -5.37 -7.86 10.92
N ASP A 15 -4.72 -8.38 9.89
CA ASP A 15 -4.39 -7.63 8.68
C ASP A 15 -5.36 -7.89 7.54
N ASP A 16 -5.94 -9.08 7.45
CA ASP A 16 -7.01 -9.38 6.50
C ASP A 16 -7.92 -10.50 6.99
N ILE A 17 -9.15 -10.51 6.48
CA ILE A 17 -10.14 -11.58 6.70
C ILE A 17 -10.73 -11.93 5.34
N SER A 18 -10.46 -13.15 4.88
CA SER A 18 -11.08 -13.73 3.68
C SER A 18 -12.15 -14.75 4.08
N LEU A 19 -13.03 -15.11 3.15
CA LEU A 19 -14.09 -16.09 3.31
C LEU A 19 -13.83 -17.33 2.45
N LEU A 20 -14.10 -18.49 3.02
CA LEU A 20 -13.99 -19.80 2.34
C LEU A 20 -15.24 -20.63 2.57
N ASP A 21 -15.54 -21.53 1.63
CA ASP A 21 -16.70 -22.44 1.67
C ASP A 21 -18.01 -21.75 2.09
N THR A 22 -18.21 -20.52 1.60
CA THR A 22 -19.38 -19.71 1.94
C THR A 22 -20.63 -20.23 1.26
N ARG A 23 -21.68 -20.46 2.04
CA ARG A 23 -22.96 -20.98 1.53
C ARG A 23 -24.12 -20.32 2.25
N PHE A 24 -25.17 -20.02 1.50
CA PHE A 24 -26.39 -19.40 1.98
C PHE A 24 -27.51 -20.44 2.06
N ASP A 25 -28.39 -20.30 3.04
CA ASP A 25 -29.62 -21.08 3.15
C ASP A 25 -30.86 -20.24 2.87
N ASP A 26 -32.00 -20.91 2.64
CA ASP A 26 -33.29 -20.28 2.36
C ASP A 26 -33.84 -19.47 3.57
N GLY A 27 -33.23 -19.62 4.75
CA GLY A 27 -33.57 -18.88 5.96
C GLY A 27 -32.86 -17.54 6.11
N GLY A 28 -32.10 -17.11 5.09
CA GLY A 28 -31.32 -15.87 5.14
C GLY A 28 -30.11 -15.96 6.05
N ARG A 29 -29.53 -17.16 6.19
CA ARG A 29 -28.32 -17.40 6.98
C ARG A 29 -27.16 -17.77 6.08
N VAL A 30 -25.96 -17.52 6.58
CA VAL A 30 -24.69 -17.83 5.93
C VAL A 30 -23.87 -18.75 6.83
N ARG A 31 -23.33 -19.81 6.25
CA ARG A 31 -22.21 -20.58 6.81
C ARG A 31 -20.96 -20.25 6.01
N CYS A 32 -19.84 -20.09 6.68
CA CYS A 32 -18.58 -19.77 6.02
C CYS A 32 -17.41 -20.20 6.92
N VAL A 33 -16.22 -20.17 6.36
CA VAL A 33 -14.97 -20.31 7.08
C VAL A 33 -14.23 -19.00 6.96
N LEU A 34 -13.95 -18.34 8.09
CA LEU A 34 -13.09 -17.17 8.10
C LEU A 34 -11.64 -17.60 7.93
N TYR A 35 -10.92 -16.95 7.03
CA TYR A 35 -9.48 -17.01 6.89
C TYR A 35 -8.88 -15.72 7.42
N ILE A 36 -8.49 -15.73 8.69
CA ILE A 36 -8.00 -14.55 9.40
C ILE A 36 -6.48 -14.58 9.35
N GLN A 37 -5.85 -13.56 8.78
CA GLN A 37 -4.40 -13.47 8.72
C GLN A 37 -3.90 -12.18 9.34
N GLY A 38 -2.69 -12.20 9.90
CA GLY A 38 -1.99 -10.98 10.22
C GLY A 38 -0.70 -11.16 11.01
N ALA A 39 -0.19 -10.05 11.50
CA ALA A 39 1.10 -9.94 12.15
C ALA A 39 1.11 -10.48 13.58
N ASN A 40 2.21 -11.13 13.96
CA ASN A 40 2.49 -11.64 15.31
C ASN A 40 1.39 -12.57 15.85
N VAL A 41 0.73 -13.30 14.96
CA VAL A 41 -0.29 -14.29 15.32
C VAL A 41 0.40 -15.60 15.64
N ASP A 42 0.35 -16.03 16.89
CA ASP A 42 1.01 -17.26 17.33
C ASP A 42 0.25 -18.53 16.91
N VAL A 43 0.96 -19.66 16.85
CA VAL A 43 0.34 -20.96 16.56
C VAL A 43 -0.69 -21.35 17.61
N GLY A 44 -0.50 -20.95 18.88
CA GLY A 44 -1.48 -21.14 19.95
C GLY A 44 -2.50 -20.00 20.10
N ALA A 45 -2.49 -18.98 19.24
CA ALA A 45 -3.44 -17.87 19.34
C ALA A 45 -4.88 -18.36 19.12
N THR A 46 -5.81 -17.83 19.93
CA THR A 46 -7.24 -18.11 19.81
C THR A 46 -7.95 -16.98 19.07
N VAL A 47 -9.08 -17.30 18.43
CA VAL A 47 -9.93 -16.32 17.74
C VAL A 47 -11.19 -16.10 18.56
N LEU A 48 -11.57 -14.85 18.78
CA LEU A 48 -12.87 -14.48 19.30
C LEU A 48 -13.72 -13.89 18.19
N VAL A 49 -14.99 -14.31 18.13
CA VAL A 49 -16.03 -13.71 17.29
C VAL A 49 -17.17 -13.27 18.20
N ASP A 50 -17.43 -11.97 18.23
CA ASP A 50 -18.36 -11.30 19.15
C ASP A 50 -18.05 -11.61 20.62
N GLY A 51 -16.76 -11.61 20.95
CA GLY A 51 -16.25 -11.91 22.30
C GLY A 51 -16.31 -13.39 22.69
N VAL A 52 -16.82 -14.26 21.82
CA VAL A 52 -16.88 -15.72 22.05
C VAL A 52 -15.71 -16.40 21.35
N GLU A 53 -14.92 -17.15 22.11
CA GLU A 53 -13.83 -17.95 21.56
C GLU A 53 -14.36 -19.02 20.60
N ARG A 54 -13.74 -19.12 19.42
CA ARG A 54 -14.10 -20.07 18.37
C ARG A 54 -12.97 -21.07 18.15
N THR A 55 -13.34 -22.29 17.82
CA THR A 55 -12.39 -23.29 17.32
C THR A 55 -11.69 -22.73 16.09
N SER A 56 -10.36 -22.81 16.07
CA SER A 56 -9.58 -22.33 14.94
C SER A 56 -8.27 -23.10 14.80
N ASP A 57 -7.78 -23.22 13.57
CA ASP A 57 -6.54 -23.91 13.24
C ASP A 57 -5.54 -22.99 12.53
N ALA A 58 -4.26 -23.10 12.88
CA ALA A 58 -3.19 -22.39 12.18
C ALA A 58 -2.99 -23.04 10.81
N HIS A 59 -2.86 -22.23 9.75
CA HIS A 59 -2.79 -22.75 8.39
C HIS A 59 -1.47 -22.43 7.69
N LYS A 60 -1.17 -21.15 7.45
CA LYS A 60 -0.02 -20.69 6.69
C LYS A 60 0.72 -19.60 7.45
N ALA A 61 2.05 -19.62 7.39
CA ALA A 61 2.91 -18.61 7.99
C ALA A 61 3.85 -17.98 6.95
N LEU A 62 4.20 -16.71 7.18
CA LEU A 62 5.27 -16.01 6.48
C LEU A 62 6.23 -15.46 7.54
N PHE A 63 7.53 -15.71 7.38
CA PHE A 63 8.54 -15.13 8.27
C PHE A 63 8.94 -13.75 7.76
N ASN A 64 9.09 -12.79 8.68
CA ASN A 64 9.64 -11.48 8.38
C ASN A 64 10.98 -11.31 9.13
N ASN A 65 12.06 -11.22 8.37
CA ASN A 65 13.40 -11.02 8.93
C ASN A 65 13.71 -9.54 9.24
N MET A 66 12.80 -8.63 8.89
CA MET A 66 12.91 -7.17 9.01
C MET A 66 14.23 -6.63 8.43
N PHE A 67 14.78 -7.32 7.44
CA PHE A 67 16.10 -7.06 6.87
C PHE A 67 17.22 -6.92 7.91
N GLY A 68 17.16 -7.70 8.99
CA GLY A 68 18.14 -7.69 10.07
C GLY A 68 17.98 -6.53 11.07
N ALA A 69 16.91 -5.73 10.96
CA ALA A 69 16.61 -4.69 11.95
C ALA A 69 16.46 -5.30 13.35
N ASN A 70 17.08 -4.65 14.34
CA ASN A 70 16.99 -5.10 15.73
C ASN A 70 15.56 -4.89 16.25
N PRO A 71 14.84 -5.94 16.68
CA PRO A 71 13.47 -5.79 17.17
C PRO A 71 13.33 -4.84 18.37
N ALA A 72 14.40 -4.63 19.15
CA ALA A 72 14.38 -3.77 20.34
C ALA A 72 14.26 -2.27 20.03
N VAL A 73 14.50 -1.86 18.78
CA VAL A 73 14.43 -0.44 18.35
C VAL A 73 13.21 -0.15 17.47
N LEU A 74 12.31 -1.12 17.33
CA LEU A 74 11.07 -1.03 16.55
C LEU A 74 9.88 -0.78 17.48
N GLY A 75 8.84 -0.12 16.98
CA GLY A 75 7.60 0.13 17.74
C GLY A 75 6.70 -1.09 17.79
N PHE A 76 6.65 -1.82 16.68
CA PHE A 76 5.82 -3.00 16.51
C PHE A 76 6.59 -4.04 15.70
N PRO A 77 7.59 -4.72 16.30
CA PRO A 77 8.39 -5.69 15.56
C PRO A 77 7.50 -6.85 15.06
N ILE A 78 7.46 -7.05 13.75
CA ILE A 78 6.73 -8.15 13.12
C ILE A 78 7.72 -9.24 12.75
N ARG A 79 7.69 -10.36 13.47
CA ARG A 79 8.59 -11.49 13.20
C ARG A 79 7.99 -12.50 12.25
N HIS A 80 6.67 -12.58 12.25
CA HIS A 80 5.93 -13.47 11.39
C HIS A 80 4.50 -12.98 11.17
N TYR A 81 3.94 -13.43 10.07
CA TYR A 81 2.52 -13.42 9.80
C TYR A 81 2.01 -14.86 9.91
N LEU A 82 0.82 -15.05 10.45
CA LEU A 82 0.16 -16.34 10.49
C LEU A 82 -1.32 -16.18 10.19
N SER A 83 -1.86 -17.17 9.49
CA SER A 83 -3.28 -17.31 9.21
C SER A 83 -3.94 -18.35 10.10
N ARG A 84 -5.19 -18.09 10.48
CA ARG A 84 -6.08 -18.98 11.21
C ARG A 84 -7.37 -19.21 10.43
N VAL A 85 -7.82 -20.44 10.45
CA VAL A 85 -9.05 -20.89 9.79
C VAL A 85 -10.12 -21.08 10.86
N VAL A 86 -11.28 -20.45 10.70
CA VAL A 86 -12.35 -20.42 11.71
C VAL A 86 -13.68 -20.77 11.07
N PRO A 87 -14.16 -22.01 11.24
CA PRO A 87 -15.50 -22.37 10.81
C PRO A 87 -16.56 -21.59 11.60
N LEU A 88 -17.47 -20.94 10.88
CA LEU A 88 -18.62 -20.26 11.45
C LEU A 88 -19.91 -20.91 10.94
N ASP A 89 -20.62 -21.52 11.89
CA ASP A 89 -21.88 -22.18 11.61
C ASP A 89 -23.03 -21.19 11.67
N SER A 90 -23.68 -21.00 10.52
CA SER A 90 -25.03 -20.44 10.39
C SER A 90 -25.23 -19.13 11.17
N LEU A 91 -24.80 -18.02 10.61
CA LEU A 91 -25.05 -16.64 11.10
C LEU A 91 -26.06 -15.93 10.20
N PRO A 92 -26.77 -14.88 10.67
CA PRO A 92 -27.61 -14.08 9.78
C PRO A 92 -26.77 -13.48 8.64
N ALA A 93 -27.21 -13.62 7.38
CA ALA A 93 -26.52 -13.00 6.26
C ALA A 93 -26.55 -11.47 6.39
N GLY A 94 -25.49 -10.79 5.97
CA GLY A 94 -25.37 -9.34 6.09
C GLY A 94 -25.05 -8.79 7.48
N SER A 95 -24.99 -9.64 8.52
CA SER A 95 -24.66 -9.16 9.87
C SER A 95 -23.19 -8.77 9.99
N GLU A 96 -22.92 -7.79 10.84
CA GLU A 96 -21.56 -7.47 11.28
C GLU A 96 -21.15 -8.39 12.44
N ILE A 97 -19.91 -8.88 12.36
CA ILE A 97 -19.24 -9.62 13.43
C ILE A 97 -17.99 -8.87 13.88
N ARG A 98 -17.64 -9.03 15.15
CA ARG A 98 -16.44 -8.45 15.76
C ARG A 98 -15.39 -9.53 15.96
N VAL A 99 -14.26 -9.43 15.27
CA VAL A 99 -13.20 -10.43 15.28
C VAL A 99 -11.98 -9.92 16.06
N GLN A 100 -11.45 -10.74 16.96
CA GLN A 100 -10.22 -10.49 17.70
C GLN A 100 -9.34 -11.73 17.75
N LEU A 101 -8.03 -11.51 17.84
CA LEU A 101 -7.05 -12.55 18.16
C LEU A 101 -6.58 -12.38 19.60
N ARG A 102 -6.38 -13.50 20.29
CA ARG A 102 -5.73 -13.54 21.60
C ARG A 102 -4.45 -14.36 21.50
N ASN A 103 -3.32 -13.78 21.86
CA ASN A 103 -2.05 -14.51 21.87
C ASN A 103 -1.94 -15.43 23.11
N GLU A 104 -0.86 -16.21 23.18
CA GLU A 104 -0.61 -17.16 24.28
C GLU A 104 -0.43 -16.48 25.65
N LEU A 105 -0.14 -15.17 25.67
CA LEU A 105 -0.02 -14.36 26.87
C LEU A 105 -1.35 -13.73 27.31
N GLY A 106 -2.44 -13.97 26.56
CA GLY A 106 -3.77 -13.45 26.86
C GLY A 106 -4.03 -12.04 26.34
N GLU A 107 -3.11 -11.45 25.58
CA GLU A 107 -3.26 -10.11 25.02
C GLU A 107 -4.13 -10.15 23.76
N LEU A 108 -5.01 -9.15 23.62
CA LEU A 108 -5.96 -9.05 22.52
C LEU A 108 -5.48 -8.10 21.44
N SER A 109 -5.74 -8.47 20.18
CA SER A 109 -5.67 -7.53 19.06
C SER A 109 -6.71 -6.43 19.20
N LEU A 110 -6.53 -5.34 18.45
CA LEU A 110 -7.66 -4.46 18.14
C LEU A 110 -8.78 -5.27 17.48
N GLU A 111 -10.01 -4.86 17.76
CA GLU A 111 -11.20 -5.48 17.18
C GLU A 111 -11.34 -5.07 15.71
N ARG A 112 -11.58 -6.06 14.85
CA ARG A 112 -11.91 -5.85 13.45
C ARG A 112 -13.38 -6.16 13.22
N ILE A 113 -14.13 -5.15 12.79
CA ILE A 113 -15.52 -5.32 12.37
C ILE A 113 -15.50 -5.87 10.94
N PHE A 114 -16.20 -6.98 10.72
CA PHE A 114 -16.34 -7.61 9.42
C PHE A 114 -17.81 -7.82 9.10
N LYS A 115 -18.25 -7.41 7.92
CA LYS A 115 -19.62 -7.59 7.48
C LYS A 115 -19.72 -8.86 6.63
N LEU A 116 -20.57 -9.79 7.06
CA LEU A 116 -20.84 -11.00 6.29
C LEU A 116 -21.60 -10.67 5.00
N PRO A 117 -21.41 -11.43 3.91
CA PRO A 117 -22.15 -11.22 2.68
C PRO A 117 -23.65 -11.45 2.88
N LEU A 118 -24.46 -10.77 2.07
CA LEU A 118 -25.92 -10.90 2.08
C LEU A 118 -26.38 -12.13 1.30
N ASP A 119 -25.72 -12.40 0.18
CA ASP A 119 -26.02 -13.52 -0.72
C ASP A 119 -24.80 -13.83 -1.60
N ALA A 120 -24.96 -14.81 -2.50
CA ALA A 120 -23.89 -15.23 -3.41
C ALA A 120 -23.49 -14.15 -4.44
N SER A 121 -24.36 -13.18 -4.72
CA SER A 121 -24.05 -12.08 -5.65
C SER A 121 -23.23 -10.97 -5.01
N SER A 122 -23.33 -10.82 -3.69
CA SER A 122 -22.54 -9.89 -2.89
C SER A 122 -21.31 -10.55 -2.25
N LEU A 123 -21.06 -11.84 -2.52
CA LEU A 123 -19.89 -12.54 -2.00
C LEU A 123 -18.64 -12.00 -2.69
N ASP A 124 -17.70 -11.55 -1.87
CA ASP A 124 -16.38 -11.07 -2.22
C ASP A 124 -15.46 -11.75 -1.20
N SER A 125 -14.89 -12.87 -1.62
CA SER A 125 -14.25 -13.85 -0.76
C SER A 125 -12.89 -13.37 -0.27
N ASP A 126 -12.15 -12.61 -1.06
CA ASP A 126 -10.88 -12.05 -0.62
C ASP A 126 -10.98 -10.61 -0.12
N GLY A 127 -12.06 -9.88 -0.38
CA GLY A 127 -12.29 -8.53 0.11
C GLY A 127 -11.52 -7.46 -0.68
N ASP A 128 -11.44 -7.60 -1.99
CA ASP A 128 -10.85 -6.63 -2.92
C ASP A 128 -11.89 -5.73 -3.62
N GLY A 129 -13.16 -5.84 -3.24
CA GLY A 129 -14.22 -5.04 -3.82
C GLY A 129 -14.70 -5.53 -5.19
N ILE A 130 -14.30 -6.72 -5.64
CA ILE A 130 -14.78 -7.39 -6.83
C ILE A 130 -15.54 -8.65 -6.39
N PRO A 131 -16.85 -8.76 -6.65
CA PRO A 131 -17.58 -9.97 -6.26
C PRO A 131 -17.04 -11.22 -6.98
N ASP A 132 -17.00 -12.37 -6.29
CA ASP A 132 -16.53 -13.66 -6.84
C ASP A 132 -17.18 -13.99 -8.18
N VAL A 133 -18.47 -13.69 -8.30
CA VAL A 133 -19.24 -13.93 -9.53
C VAL A 133 -18.75 -13.10 -10.71
N VAL A 134 -18.19 -11.91 -10.46
CA VAL A 134 -17.60 -11.04 -11.49
C VAL A 134 -16.23 -11.56 -11.89
N GLU A 135 -15.41 -11.99 -10.94
CA GLU A 135 -14.10 -12.59 -11.22
C GLU A 135 -14.22 -13.91 -11.98
N ILE A 136 -15.27 -14.71 -11.70
CA ILE A 136 -15.48 -16.00 -12.36
C ILE A 136 -16.10 -15.85 -13.75
N ASN A 137 -17.05 -14.93 -13.92
CA ASN A 137 -17.86 -14.84 -15.15
C ASN A 137 -17.49 -13.66 -16.06
N GLY A 138 -16.60 -12.78 -15.60
CA GLY A 138 -16.23 -11.55 -16.29
C GLY A 138 -17.02 -10.33 -15.82
N TYR A 139 -16.46 -9.17 -16.11
CA TYR A 139 -17.04 -7.87 -15.81
C TYR A 139 -17.84 -7.34 -16.99
N LEU A 140 -18.96 -6.67 -16.75
CA LEU A 140 -19.69 -5.94 -17.77
C LEU A 140 -19.91 -4.50 -17.27
N GLY A 141 -19.23 -3.55 -17.92
CA GLY A 141 -19.36 -2.13 -17.61
C GLY A 141 -20.79 -1.63 -17.82
N SER A 142 -21.20 -0.63 -17.03
CA SER A 142 -22.55 -0.05 -17.06
C SER A 142 -22.76 1.02 -18.14
N GLU A 143 -21.67 1.52 -18.73
CA GLU A 143 -21.72 2.59 -19.74
C GLU A 143 -22.20 2.07 -21.12
N PRO A 144 -22.92 2.88 -21.92
CA PRO A 144 -23.37 2.50 -23.26
C PRO A 144 -22.20 2.08 -24.16
N GLY A 145 -22.35 0.96 -24.87
CA GLY A 145 -21.33 0.43 -25.76
C GLY A 145 -20.27 -0.44 -25.07
N SER A 146 -20.34 -0.61 -23.74
CA SER A 146 -19.50 -1.55 -23.00
C SER A 146 -19.69 -2.98 -23.48
N THR A 147 -18.58 -3.70 -23.60
CA THR A 147 -18.51 -5.15 -23.83
C THR A 147 -18.03 -5.84 -22.56
N SER A 148 -18.30 -7.14 -22.43
CA SER A 148 -17.76 -7.90 -21.30
C SER A 148 -16.23 -7.96 -21.36
N VAL A 149 -15.59 -7.80 -20.20
CA VAL A 149 -14.16 -7.97 -19.96
C VAL A 149 -13.96 -9.27 -19.20
N ASP A 150 -13.28 -10.22 -19.82
CA ASP A 150 -12.93 -11.51 -19.19
C ASP A 150 -11.74 -11.31 -18.26
N ILE A 151 -11.99 -10.84 -17.04
CA ILE A 151 -10.95 -10.60 -16.03
C ILE A 151 -10.38 -11.91 -15.46
N LYS A 152 -11.13 -13.01 -15.54
CA LYS A 152 -10.61 -14.35 -15.26
C LYS A 152 -9.46 -14.71 -16.19
N ALA A 153 -9.62 -14.43 -17.49
CA ALA A 153 -8.56 -14.64 -18.46
C ALA A 153 -7.35 -13.72 -18.25
N LEU A 154 -7.54 -12.57 -17.58
CA LEU A 154 -6.42 -11.71 -17.14
C LEU A 154 -5.70 -12.28 -15.91
N GLY A 155 -6.37 -13.12 -15.12
CA GLY A 155 -5.81 -13.81 -13.96
C GLY A 155 -6.51 -13.51 -12.65
N ALA A 156 -7.72 -12.93 -12.67
CA ALA A 156 -8.50 -12.67 -11.48
C ALA A 156 -8.72 -13.95 -10.65
N ASP A 157 -8.70 -13.84 -9.33
CA ASP A 157 -8.78 -14.96 -8.40
C ASP A 157 -9.58 -14.58 -7.15
N PRO A 158 -10.78 -15.16 -6.93
CA PRO A 158 -11.64 -14.83 -5.78
C PRO A 158 -11.04 -15.04 -4.38
N PHE A 159 -9.85 -15.63 -4.30
CA PHE A 159 -9.14 -15.88 -3.06
C PHE A 159 -7.80 -15.14 -2.99
N ARG A 160 -7.57 -14.16 -3.88
CA ARG A 160 -6.38 -13.32 -3.92
C ARG A 160 -6.71 -11.96 -4.55
N LYS A 161 -6.67 -10.93 -3.69
CA LYS A 161 -7.05 -9.57 -4.06
C LYS A 161 -6.45 -9.12 -5.38
N ASP A 162 -7.27 -8.53 -6.23
CA ASP A 162 -6.94 -8.05 -7.56
C ASP A 162 -7.07 -6.52 -7.67
N ILE A 163 -6.11 -5.90 -8.37
CA ILE A 163 -6.15 -4.48 -8.72
C ILE A 163 -5.92 -4.36 -10.22
N PHE A 164 -6.82 -3.66 -10.92
CA PHE A 164 -6.74 -3.44 -12.35
C PHE A 164 -6.42 -1.98 -12.67
N VAL A 165 -5.42 -1.75 -13.52
CA VAL A 165 -5.01 -0.43 -14.00
C VAL A 165 -4.90 -0.44 -15.52
N GLU A 166 -5.55 0.52 -16.17
CA GLU A 166 -5.26 0.91 -17.56
C GLU A 166 -4.37 2.15 -17.50
N ALA A 167 -3.16 2.05 -18.05
CA ALA A 167 -2.13 3.08 -17.96
C ALA A 167 -1.69 3.54 -19.35
N ASP A 168 -2.30 4.62 -19.85
CA ASP A 168 -1.98 5.14 -21.17
C ASP A 168 -0.70 5.96 -21.15
N VAL A 169 0.18 5.71 -22.13
CA VAL A 169 1.49 6.37 -22.20
C VAL A 169 1.44 7.47 -23.25
N MET A 170 1.64 8.72 -22.81
CA MET A 170 1.64 9.89 -23.69
C MET A 170 2.69 9.77 -24.80
N GLU A 171 2.33 10.20 -26.00
CA GLU A 171 3.22 10.14 -27.15
C GLU A 171 4.32 11.20 -27.13
N GLY A 172 5.45 10.87 -27.77
CA GLY A 172 6.55 11.80 -28.01
C GLY A 172 7.36 12.21 -26.78
N MET A 173 7.20 11.57 -25.62
CA MET A 173 7.96 11.89 -24.40
C MET A 173 9.46 11.52 -24.51
N LEU A 174 10.31 12.23 -23.77
CA LEU A 174 11.73 11.92 -23.68
C LEU A 174 11.96 10.62 -22.91
N TYR A 175 11.32 10.47 -21.75
CA TYR A 175 11.40 9.26 -20.93
C TYR A 175 10.03 8.60 -20.83
N ARG A 176 9.96 7.34 -21.24
CA ARG A 176 8.78 6.47 -21.12
C ARG A 176 8.95 5.56 -19.88
N PRO A 177 7.89 4.85 -19.44
CA PRO A 177 8.06 3.73 -18.53
C PRO A 177 9.14 2.79 -19.07
N ILE A 178 10.10 2.40 -18.23
CA ILE A 178 11.16 1.46 -18.62
C ILE A 178 10.50 0.13 -18.97
N GLU A 179 10.71 -0.31 -20.21
CA GLU A 179 10.18 -1.58 -20.72
C GLU A 179 10.97 -2.76 -20.17
N ARG A 180 10.28 -3.90 -20.07
CA ARG A 180 10.91 -5.19 -19.73
C ARG A 180 11.86 -5.61 -20.84
N LEU A 181 13.06 -6.04 -20.48
CA LEU A 181 14.05 -6.58 -21.42
C LEU A 181 14.43 -8.02 -21.00
N GLY A 182 13.73 -8.99 -21.58
CA GLY A 182 13.90 -10.41 -21.24
C GLY A 182 13.59 -10.69 -19.76
N ALA A 183 14.62 -11.06 -18.99
CA ALA A 183 14.51 -11.32 -17.55
C ALA A 183 14.65 -10.06 -16.69
N THR A 184 15.10 -8.93 -17.25
CA THR A 184 15.22 -7.65 -16.52
C THR A 184 13.84 -6.99 -16.41
N PRO A 185 13.33 -6.74 -15.20
CA PRO A 185 12.01 -6.17 -14.99
C PRO A 185 11.92 -4.72 -15.48
N GLY A 186 10.79 -4.36 -16.05
CA GLY A 186 10.42 -2.97 -16.36
C GLY A 186 9.68 -2.29 -15.20
N THR A 187 9.30 -1.02 -15.39
CA THR A 187 8.66 -0.18 -14.37
C THR A 187 7.42 -0.83 -13.76
N PHE A 188 6.52 -1.34 -14.61
CA PHE A 188 5.30 -1.99 -14.13
C PHE A 188 5.57 -3.38 -13.56
N ASP A 189 6.64 -4.09 -13.96
CA ASP A 189 7.01 -5.37 -13.33
C ASP A 189 7.40 -5.19 -11.87
N ILE A 190 8.16 -4.12 -11.55
CA ILE A 190 8.51 -3.79 -10.16
C ILE A 190 7.28 -3.44 -9.33
N ALA A 191 6.34 -2.66 -9.89
CA ALA A 191 5.08 -2.38 -9.20
C ALA A 191 4.31 -3.68 -8.93
N ARG A 192 4.22 -4.59 -9.91
CA ARG A 192 3.58 -5.90 -9.72
C ARG A 192 4.28 -6.74 -8.65
N GLU A 193 5.61 -6.73 -8.64
CA GLU A 193 6.40 -7.45 -7.63
C GLU A 193 6.16 -6.91 -6.22
N MET A 194 6.06 -5.59 -6.05
CA MET A 194 5.72 -4.98 -4.76
C MET A 194 4.39 -5.50 -4.21
N PHE A 195 3.32 -5.47 -5.01
CA PHE A 195 2.00 -5.96 -4.60
C PHE A 195 2.00 -7.49 -4.41
N ALA A 196 2.70 -8.25 -5.25
CA ALA A 196 2.82 -9.70 -5.11
C ALA A 196 3.61 -10.12 -3.85
N ASN A 197 4.51 -9.27 -3.36
CA ASN A 197 5.26 -9.46 -2.13
C ASN A 197 4.59 -8.83 -0.90
N ALA A 198 3.42 -8.19 -1.03
CA ALA A 198 2.67 -7.68 0.10
C ALA A 198 2.49 -8.78 1.16
N PRO A 199 2.63 -8.48 2.47
CA PRO A 199 2.60 -9.47 3.54
C PRO A 199 1.16 -9.94 3.87
N ILE A 200 0.40 -10.29 2.84
CA ILE A 200 -0.96 -10.81 2.92
C ILE A 200 -0.90 -12.30 2.59
N LEU A 201 -1.24 -13.12 3.58
CA LEU A 201 -1.40 -14.54 3.37
C LEU A 201 -2.75 -14.81 2.73
N ASN A 202 -2.76 -15.38 1.54
CA ASN A 202 -3.99 -15.86 0.93
C ASN A 202 -4.29 -17.30 1.39
N PRO A 203 -5.54 -17.77 1.35
CA PRO A 203 -5.90 -19.16 1.59
C PRO A 203 -5.11 -20.12 0.69
N PHE A 204 -5.09 -19.85 -0.61
CA PHE A 204 -4.37 -20.62 -1.60
C PHE A 204 -3.03 -19.97 -1.96
N ARG A 205 -2.23 -20.58 -2.84
CA ARG A 205 -1.02 -19.93 -3.36
C ARG A 205 -1.37 -19.20 -4.65
N PRO A 206 -0.71 -18.07 -4.96
CA PRO A 206 0.34 -17.40 -4.18
C PRO A 206 -0.21 -16.44 -3.10
N ASN A 207 0.68 -15.94 -2.23
CA ASN A 207 0.38 -14.85 -1.29
C ASN A 207 0.43 -13.48 -2.01
N GLY A 208 0.13 -12.41 -1.28
CA GLY A 208 0.18 -11.02 -1.78
C GLY A 208 -1.01 -10.67 -2.67
N ILE A 209 -0.93 -9.52 -3.32
CA ILE A 209 -1.99 -8.94 -4.14
C ILE A 209 -1.62 -9.08 -5.62
N ASN A 210 -2.60 -9.31 -6.48
CA ASN A 210 -2.48 -9.25 -7.92
C ASN A 210 -2.59 -7.78 -8.39
N LEU A 211 -1.61 -7.33 -9.16
CA LEU A 211 -1.69 -6.05 -9.86
C LEU A 211 -1.64 -6.30 -11.36
N PHE A 212 -2.73 -5.98 -12.05
CA PHE A 212 -2.82 -6.01 -13.50
C PHE A 212 -2.66 -4.59 -14.02
N VAL A 213 -1.64 -4.39 -14.86
CA VAL A 213 -1.41 -3.11 -15.55
C VAL A 213 -1.42 -3.39 -17.04
N ASP A 214 -2.40 -2.82 -17.73
CA ASP A 214 -2.40 -2.72 -19.19
C ASP A 214 -1.88 -1.35 -19.59
N SER A 215 -0.68 -1.32 -20.18
CA SER A 215 -0.03 -0.11 -20.65
C SER A 215 0.12 -0.06 -22.18
N SER A 216 -0.78 -0.73 -22.90
CA SER A 216 -0.74 -0.79 -24.37
C SER A 216 -1.35 0.43 -25.05
N GLY A 217 -2.15 1.22 -24.32
CA GLY A 217 -2.79 2.43 -24.80
C GLY A 217 -1.86 3.66 -24.83
N SER A 218 -2.29 4.68 -25.58
CA SER A 218 -1.59 5.95 -25.70
C SER A 218 -2.58 7.11 -25.76
N VAL A 219 -2.10 8.27 -25.30
CA VAL A 219 -2.78 9.57 -25.47
C VAL A 219 -1.92 10.52 -26.32
N PRO A 220 -2.53 11.49 -27.04
CA PRO A 220 -1.80 12.49 -27.82
C PRO A 220 -0.79 13.26 -26.97
N SER A 221 0.26 13.78 -27.63
CA SER A 221 1.31 14.55 -26.96
C SER A 221 0.82 15.91 -26.47
N TRP A 222 1.09 16.23 -25.20
CA TRP A 222 0.87 17.53 -24.56
C TRP A 222 2.07 17.90 -23.70
N GLU A 223 2.37 19.19 -23.54
CA GLU A 223 3.52 19.60 -22.72
C GLU A 223 3.26 19.36 -21.24
N LEU A 224 2.02 19.62 -20.79
CA LEU A 224 1.60 19.50 -19.40
C LEU A 224 0.31 18.68 -19.29
N LEU A 225 0.11 18.01 -18.16
CA LEU A 225 -1.13 17.33 -17.79
C LEU A 225 -1.56 17.76 -16.39
N GLU A 226 -2.87 17.97 -16.20
CA GLU A 226 -3.45 18.41 -14.93
C GLU A 226 -4.90 17.88 -14.82
N PHE A 227 -5.38 17.65 -13.59
CA PHE A 227 -6.80 17.41 -13.35
C PHE A 227 -7.61 18.71 -13.54
N ARG A 228 -8.23 18.82 -14.71
CA ARG A 228 -9.04 19.99 -15.11
C ARG A 228 -10.09 19.59 -16.14
N SER A 229 -11.07 20.46 -16.38
CA SER A 229 -12.20 20.19 -17.27
C SER A 229 -11.99 20.56 -18.74
N ARG A 230 -10.95 21.33 -19.08
CA ARG A 230 -10.68 21.82 -20.45
C ARG A 230 -9.19 21.89 -20.74
N HIS A 231 -8.79 21.62 -21.98
CA HIS A 231 -7.44 21.91 -22.45
C HIS A 231 -7.13 23.41 -22.35
N ASP A 232 -5.88 23.73 -22.05
CA ASP A 232 -5.33 25.07 -22.19
C ASP A 232 -4.32 25.09 -23.33
N LEU A 233 -4.70 25.70 -24.44
CA LEU A 233 -3.85 25.79 -25.63
C LEU A 233 -2.72 26.80 -25.47
N ALA A 234 -2.86 27.79 -24.58
CA ALA A 234 -1.85 28.82 -24.38
C ALA A 234 -0.63 28.25 -23.63
N THR A 235 -0.88 27.41 -22.62
CA THR A 235 0.16 26.72 -21.84
C THR A 235 0.45 25.31 -22.34
N ARG A 236 -0.27 24.85 -23.38
CA ARG A 236 -0.21 23.48 -23.91
C ARG A 236 -0.44 22.42 -22.81
N THR A 237 -1.40 22.70 -21.92
CA THR A 237 -1.81 21.82 -20.83
C THR A 237 -3.04 21.02 -21.23
N ALA A 238 -2.93 19.69 -21.18
CA ALA A 238 -4.04 18.78 -21.39
C ALA A 238 -4.97 18.72 -20.17
N SER A 239 -6.27 18.54 -20.45
CA SER A 239 -7.23 18.08 -19.45
C SER A 239 -7.14 16.58 -19.32
N PHE A 240 -6.87 16.09 -18.10
CA PHE A 240 -6.97 14.66 -17.79
C PHE A 240 -8.37 14.12 -18.11
N ALA A 241 -9.42 14.86 -17.74
CA ALA A 241 -10.81 14.43 -17.93
C ALA A 241 -11.17 14.22 -19.41
N LEU A 242 -10.71 15.10 -20.31
CA LEU A 242 -10.95 14.96 -21.75
C LEU A 242 -10.14 13.80 -22.35
N LEU A 243 -8.87 13.65 -21.98
CA LEU A 243 -8.07 12.50 -22.42
C LEU A 243 -8.68 11.18 -21.93
N LYS A 244 -9.12 11.11 -20.67
CA LYS A 244 -9.84 9.96 -20.14
C LYS A 244 -11.13 9.67 -20.91
N GLN A 245 -11.91 10.71 -21.21
CA GLN A 245 -13.17 10.53 -21.94
C GLN A 245 -12.95 9.84 -23.29
N ASP A 246 -11.90 10.24 -24.01
CA ASP A 246 -11.61 9.80 -25.37
C ASP A 246 -10.82 8.47 -25.42
N HIS A 247 -10.02 8.18 -24.39
CA HIS A 247 -9.07 7.05 -24.42
C HIS A 247 -9.37 5.94 -23.40
N PHE A 248 -9.99 6.23 -22.26
CA PHE A 248 -10.29 5.18 -21.27
C PHE A 248 -11.44 4.29 -21.75
N SER A 249 -11.14 3.00 -21.92
CA SER A 249 -12.10 2.00 -22.39
C SER A 249 -13.42 2.01 -21.59
N PRO A 250 -14.59 2.27 -22.22
CA PRO A 250 -15.88 2.23 -21.54
C PRO A 250 -16.14 0.91 -20.82
N SER A 251 -15.70 -0.22 -21.41
CA SER A 251 -15.85 -1.56 -20.85
C SER A 251 -15.11 -1.78 -19.53
N ARG A 252 -14.13 -0.94 -19.20
CA ARG A 252 -13.29 -1.04 -17.99
C ARG A 252 -13.68 -0.03 -16.90
N ARG A 253 -14.48 0.98 -17.23
CA ARG A 253 -14.96 2.00 -16.28
C ARG A 253 -15.79 1.37 -15.17
N GLY A 254 -15.44 1.64 -13.92
CA GLY A 254 -16.10 1.05 -12.76
C GLY A 254 -15.32 -0.11 -12.14
N LEU A 255 -14.32 -0.65 -12.85
CA LEU A 255 -13.45 -1.73 -12.37
C LEU A 255 -11.95 -1.37 -12.43
N PHE A 256 -11.49 -0.69 -13.48
CA PHE A 256 -10.08 -0.32 -13.62
C PHE A 256 -9.85 1.09 -13.06
N HIS A 257 -8.72 1.28 -12.39
CA HIS A 257 -8.13 2.61 -12.25
C HIS A 257 -7.60 3.06 -13.60
N TYR A 258 -7.75 4.34 -13.93
CA TYR A 258 -7.19 4.91 -15.15
C TYR A 258 -5.98 5.79 -14.82
N ALA A 259 -4.87 5.52 -15.49
CA ALA A 259 -3.63 6.25 -15.33
C ALA A 259 -3.18 6.86 -16.66
N ILE A 260 -2.56 8.04 -16.59
CA ILE A 260 -1.82 8.59 -17.73
C ILE A 260 -0.37 8.80 -17.32
N TRP A 261 0.56 8.18 -18.04
CA TRP A 261 1.97 8.51 -17.96
C TRP A 261 2.27 9.69 -18.90
N ALA A 262 2.57 10.85 -18.33
CA ALA A 262 2.68 12.12 -19.02
C ALA A 262 4.06 12.77 -18.87
N ARG A 263 4.27 13.84 -19.65
CA ARG A 263 5.52 14.60 -19.67
C ARG A 263 5.82 15.29 -18.34
N ALA A 264 4.93 16.18 -17.92
CA ALA A 264 5.12 17.01 -16.74
C ALA A 264 3.79 17.50 -16.19
N HIS A 265 3.78 17.77 -14.88
CA HIS A 265 2.70 18.49 -14.20
C HIS A 265 3.05 19.99 -14.19
N PRO A 266 2.08 20.93 -14.34
CA PRO A 266 2.36 22.37 -14.30
C PRO A 266 3.05 22.84 -13.01
N LEU A 267 2.84 22.15 -11.90
CA LEU A 267 3.48 22.44 -10.60
C LEU A 267 4.81 21.69 -10.39
N GLY A 268 5.31 20.98 -11.40
CA GLY A 268 6.55 20.21 -11.32
C GLY A 268 6.47 18.95 -10.45
N TRP A 269 5.27 18.44 -10.19
CA TRP A 269 5.04 17.21 -9.42
C TRP A 269 5.40 15.97 -10.25
N SER A 270 5.82 14.90 -9.58
CA SER A 270 6.14 13.62 -10.21
C SER A 270 4.91 12.79 -10.55
N GLY A 271 3.78 13.09 -9.93
CA GLY A 271 2.49 12.48 -10.16
C GLY A 271 1.40 13.20 -9.37
N GLU A 272 0.16 12.81 -9.61
CA GLU A 272 -1.01 13.27 -8.87
C GLU A 272 -2.15 12.24 -9.00
N SER A 273 -2.91 12.02 -7.93
CA SER A 273 -4.15 11.24 -7.92
C SER A 273 -5.35 12.14 -7.68
N ASN A 274 -6.51 11.79 -8.25
CA ASN A 274 -7.76 12.51 -8.04
C ASN A 274 -8.50 12.13 -6.74
N ILE A 275 -7.81 11.53 -5.77
CA ILE A 275 -8.39 11.14 -4.50
C ILE A 275 -9.10 12.32 -3.81
N ASP A 276 -10.33 12.05 -3.38
CA ASP A 276 -11.09 12.93 -2.49
C ASP A 276 -10.91 12.47 -1.04
N PHE A 277 -9.93 13.06 -0.35
CA PHE A 277 -9.58 12.68 1.03
C PHE A 277 -10.65 13.01 2.08
N ASP A 278 -11.58 13.92 1.76
CA ASP A 278 -12.62 14.38 2.69
C ASP A 278 -13.96 13.68 2.45
N GLY A 279 -14.25 13.28 1.21
CA GLY A 279 -15.45 12.52 0.85
C GLY A 279 -15.19 11.02 0.71
N SER A 280 -14.97 10.54 -0.52
CA SER A 280 -14.91 9.10 -0.81
C SER A 280 -13.74 8.37 -0.15
N LYS A 281 -12.64 9.10 0.17
CA LYS A 281 -11.41 8.60 0.80
C LYS A 281 -10.68 7.53 -0.01
N VAL A 282 -11.00 7.43 -1.29
CA VAL A 282 -10.34 6.62 -2.32
C VAL A 282 -10.26 7.47 -3.59
N GLY A 283 -9.34 7.13 -4.49
CA GLY A 283 -9.21 7.76 -5.79
C GLY A 283 -9.61 6.77 -6.90
N ASN A 284 -9.88 7.31 -8.08
CA ASN A 284 -10.21 6.50 -9.26
C ASN A 284 -9.09 6.55 -10.28
N ASP A 285 -8.45 7.71 -10.42
CA ASP A 285 -7.55 8.03 -11.51
C ASP A 285 -6.30 8.72 -11.00
N PHE A 286 -5.21 8.54 -11.71
CA PHE A 286 -3.95 9.18 -11.37
C PHE A 286 -3.09 9.47 -12.60
N MET A 287 -2.05 10.25 -12.43
CA MET A 287 -1.06 10.50 -13.46
C MET A 287 0.35 10.35 -12.90
N VAL A 288 1.26 9.88 -13.73
CA VAL A 288 2.70 9.92 -13.46
C VAL A 288 3.32 10.89 -14.45
N THR A 289 3.94 11.95 -13.97
CA THR A 289 4.44 13.09 -14.76
C THR A 289 5.97 13.16 -14.73
N LEU A 290 6.62 12.00 -14.84
CA LEU A 290 8.07 11.87 -14.87
C LEU A 290 8.67 11.99 -16.28
N GLY A 291 7.86 12.09 -17.35
CA GLY A 291 8.36 11.96 -18.73
C GLY A 291 9.44 12.96 -19.15
N ASP A 292 9.42 14.18 -18.59
CA ASP A 292 10.42 15.22 -18.81
C ASP A 292 11.19 15.59 -17.52
N ALA A 293 11.06 14.79 -16.45
CA ALA A 293 11.80 14.99 -15.21
C ALA A 293 13.32 14.81 -15.42
N PRO A 294 14.18 15.47 -14.61
CA PRO A 294 15.63 15.35 -14.70
C PRO A 294 16.12 13.89 -14.73
N VAL A 295 17.20 13.64 -15.47
CA VAL A 295 17.71 12.27 -15.74
C VAL A 295 17.95 11.44 -14.48
N GLN A 296 18.32 12.06 -13.35
CA GLN A 296 18.52 11.32 -12.10
C GLN A 296 17.25 10.65 -11.57
N TYR A 297 16.05 11.11 -11.95
CA TYR A 297 14.77 10.52 -11.55
C TYR A 297 14.25 9.47 -12.53
N GLN A 298 14.96 9.22 -13.64
CA GLN A 298 14.57 8.24 -14.66
C GLN A 298 15.04 6.82 -14.33
N THR A 299 15.19 6.52 -13.04
CA THR A 299 15.58 5.19 -12.58
C THR A 299 14.35 4.29 -12.47
N LEU A 300 14.56 2.98 -12.60
CA LEU A 300 13.52 1.98 -12.41
C LEU A 300 12.82 2.13 -11.04
N LYS A 301 13.59 2.40 -9.98
CA LYS A 301 13.03 2.59 -8.62
C LYS A 301 12.16 3.83 -8.55
N SER A 302 12.61 4.97 -9.07
CA SER A 302 11.86 6.23 -9.05
C SER A 302 10.57 6.17 -9.85
N GLN A 303 10.63 5.54 -11.03
CA GLN A 303 9.46 5.34 -11.88
C GLN A 303 8.43 4.42 -11.22
N ALA A 304 8.84 3.24 -10.73
CA ALA A 304 7.94 2.28 -10.11
C ALA A 304 7.39 2.77 -8.76
N ALA A 305 8.22 3.42 -7.93
CA ALA A 305 7.80 4.00 -6.66
C ALA A 305 6.78 5.13 -6.87
N THR A 306 6.94 5.95 -7.92
CA THR A 306 5.97 7.00 -8.23
C THR A 306 4.65 6.40 -8.70
N PHE A 307 4.67 5.41 -9.59
CA PHE A 307 3.44 4.70 -9.97
C PHE A 307 2.73 4.09 -8.75
N ALA A 308 3.46 3.42 -7.87
CA ALA A 308 2.90 2.83 -6.65
C ALA A 308 2.42 3.90 -5.63
N HIS A 309 3.07 5.06 -5.57
CA HIS A 309 2.65 6.19 -4.73
C HIS A 309 1.27 6.71 -5.17
N GLU A 310 1.14 7.00 -6.46
CA GLU A 310 -0.11 7.55 -7.00
C GLU A 310 -1.25 6.53 -6.98
N LEU A 311 -0.96 5.25 -7.27
CA LEU A 311 -1.93 4.18 -7.06
C LEU A 311 -2.30 4.03 -5.57
N GLY A 312 -1.35 4.26 -4.66
CA GLY A 312 -1.58 4.24 -3.22
C GLY A 312 -2.60 5.28 -2.78
N HIS A 313 -2.57 6.48 -3.36
CA HIS A 313 -3.64 7.45 -3.17
C HIS A 313 -4.99 6.93 -3.63
N ASN A 314 -5.06 6.27 -4.80
CA ASN A 314 -6.31 5.64 -5.21
C ASN A 314 -6.82 4.59 -4.21
N LEU A 315 -5.90 3.88 -3.55
CA LEU A 315 -6.18 2.89 -2.50
C LEU A 315 -6.34 3.52 -1.08
N GLY A 316 -6.56 4.84 -1.00
CA GLY A 316 -6.88 5.56 0.23
C GLY A 316 -5.68 5.93 1.11
N GLN A 317 -4.45 5.82 0.59
CA GLN A 317 -3.25 6.09 1.37
C GLN A 317 -2.87 7.58 1.34
N ARG A 318 -2.33 8.08 2.45
CA ARG A 318 -1.83 9.45 2.61
C ARG A 318 -0.31 9.46 2.81
N HIS A 319 0.33 10.61 2.61
CA HIS A 319 1.80 10.73 2.69
C HIS A 319 2.41 10.36 4.04
N GLY A 320 1.66 10.53 5.13
CA GLY A 320 2.09 10.18 6.48
C GLY A 320 1.29 9.03 7.08
N GLY A 321 0.56 8.29 6.24
CA GLY A 321 -0.36 7.22 6.63
C GLY A 321 -1.70 7.75 7.14
N THR A 322 -1.70 8.37 8.32
CA THR A 322 -2.91 8.95 8.95
C THR A 322 -3.12 10.42 8.60
N ASN A 323 -2.08 11.12 8.16
CA ASN A 323 -2.06 12.53 7.83
C ASN A 323 -1.30 12.78 6.51
N HIS A 324 -1.16 14.06 6.13
CA HIS A 324 -0.47 14.46 4.91
C HIS A 324 1.01 14.81 5.12
N SER A 325 1.57 14.55 6.31
CA SER A 325 3.00 14.75 6.59
C SER A 325 3.86 13.92 5.66
N ARG A 326 4.83 14.53 5.00
CA ARG A 326 5.57 13.92 3.88
C ARG A 326 6.89 13.27 4.29
N PHE A 327 7.41 13.59 5.47
CA PHE A 327 8.80 13.27 5.84
C PHE A 327 8.95 12.59 7.19
N LYS A 328 7.89 11.97 7.71
CA LYS A 328 7.92 11.24 8.99
C LYS A 328 9.02 10.18 8.98
N PRO A 329 10.02 10.23 9.87
CA PRO A 329 11.20 9.38 9.79
C PRO A 329 10.94 7.92 10.18
N ASN A 330 9.83 7.65 10.86
CA ASN A 330 9.36 6.33 11.25
C ASN A 330 8.26 5.78 10.33
N TYR A 331 7.86 6.50 9.29
CA TYR A 331 6.86 6.06 8.32
C TYR A 331 7.55 5.54 7.06
N TRP A 332 7.69 4.22 6.97
CA TRP A 332 8.55 3.55 6.00
C TRP A 332 7.76 3.02 4.81
N SER A 333 7.36 3.93 3.93
CA SER A 333 6.43 3.65 2.83
C SER A 333 6.77 4.49 1.62
N VAL A 334 6.56 3.99 0.40
CA VAL A 334 6.64 4.80 -0.83
C VAL A 334 5.68 6.00 -0.82
N MET A 335 4.66 6.00 0.03
CA MET A 335 3.80 7.18 0.25
C MET A 335 4.57 8.36 0.88
N SER A 336 5.69 8.11 1.57
CA SER A 336 6.53 9.15 2.16
C SER A 336 7.50 9.73 1.11
N TYR A 337 7.63 11.06 1.07
CA TYR A 337 8.62 11.71 0.21
C TYR A 337 10.05 11.44 0.67
N ALA A 338 10.25 11.04 1.94
CA ALA A 338 11.53 10.54 2.42
C ALA A 338 11.94 9.21 1.77
N TRP A 339 11.02 8.52 1.08
CA TRP A 339 11.20 7.20 0.45
C TRP A 339 11.08 7.24 -1.08
N GLN A 340 9.97 7.74 -1.62
CA GLN A 340 9.57 7.58 -3.03
C GLN A 340 10.73 7.79 -4.03
N LEU A 341 11.47 8.90 -3.88
CA LEU A 341 12.56 9.29 -4.79
C LEU A 341 13.95 9.27 -4.13
N ARG A 342 14.09 8.67 -2.95
CA ARG A 342 15.27 8.83 -2.07
C ARG A 342 16.60 8.47 -2.75
N MET A 343 16.64 7.42 -3.58
CA MET A 343 17.86 7.00 -4.30
C MET A 343 18.35 8.06 -5.30
N SER A 344 17.44 8.85 -5.87
CA SER A 344 17.75 9.89 -6.84
C SER A 344 18.06 11.25 -6.21
N GLN A 345 17.94 11.38 -4.88
CA GLN A 345 18.19 12.62 -4.18
C GLN A 345 19.68 12.85 -3.90
N ALA A 346 20.05 14.07 -3.50
CA ALA A 346 21.41 14.37 -3.06
C ALA A 346 21.67 13.87 -1.63
N ASP A 347 22.94 13.70 -1.26
CA ASP A 347 23.30 13.26 0.10
C ASP A 347 22.75 14.19 1.18
N ALA A 348 22.70 15.50 0.89
CA ALA A 348 22.12 16.49 1.80
C ALA A 348 20.63 16.24 2.11
N PHE A 349 19.86 15.75 1.14
CA PHE A 349 18.46 15.36 1.35
C PHE A 349 18.38 14.14 2.27
N ARG A 350 19.19 13.12 2.00
CA ARG A 350 19.22 11.89 2.80
C ARG A 350 19.63 12.13 4.25
N ARG A 351 20.60 13.04 4.49
CA ARG A 351 20.95 13.51 5.84
C ARG A 351 19.82 14.27 6.52
N ARG A 352 19.07 15.10 5.78
CA ARG A 352 17.98 15.90 6.34
C ARG A 352 16.76 15.07 6.73
N TYR A 353 16.43 14.04 5.95
CA TYR A 353 15.24 13.22 6.12
C TYR A 353 15.64 11.77 6.44
N PRO A 354 15.90 11.45 7.71
CA PRO A 354 16.31 10.11 8.12
C PRO A 354 15.19 9.09 7.97
N THR A 355 15.55 7.82 7.78
CA THR A 355 14.63 6.68 7.64
C THR A 355 15.32 5.39 8.08
N CYS A 356 14.59 4.26 8.17
CA CYS A 356 15.24 2.96 8.24
C CYS A 356 15.88 2.61 6.89
N THR A 357 17.19 2.80 6.78
CA THR A 357 17.95 2.49 5.56
C THR A 357 17.97 0.99 5.27
N ARG A 358 18.05 0.13 6.29
CA ARG A 358 18.06 -1.35 6.12
C ARG A 358 16.81 -1.87 5.44
N ILE A 359 15.64 -1.35 5.81
CA ILE A 359 14.36 -1.71 5.19
C ILE A 359 14.25 -1.06 3.81
N TYR A 360 14.59 0.22 3.66
CA TYR A 360 14.55 0.91 2.36
C TYR A 360 15.42 0.27 1.28
N TYR A 361 16.59 -0.27 1.66
CA TYR A 361 17.51 -0.97 0.79
C TYR A 361 17.33 -2.49 0.81
N ALA A 362 16.39 -3.04 1.59
CA ALA A 362 16.21 -4.48 1.78
C ALA A 362 17.54 -5.23 2.05
N THR A 363 18.42 -4.66 2.86
CA THR A 363 19.78 -5.16 3.06
C THR A 363 20.24 -4.88 4.48
N ASP A 364 20.64 -5.94 5.19
CA ASP A 364 21.18 -5.82 6.53
C ASP A 364 22.50 -5.03 6.52
N GLY A 365 22.65 -4.09 7.45
CA GLY A 365 23.80 -3.19 7.53
C GLY A 365 23.88 -2.12 6.45
N ALA A 366 22.87 -1.95 5.58
CA ALA A 366 22.85 -0.85 4.62
C ALA A 366 22.64 0.48 5.35
N GLU A 367 23.69 1.31 5.40
CA GLU A 367 23.71 2.58 6.13
C GLU A 367 24.15 3.74 5.23
N GLU A 368 23.42 4.86 5.33
CA GLU A 368 23.74 6.08 4.59
C GLU A 368 24.72 6.95 5.35
N ILE A 369 26.02 6.62 5.27
CA ILE A 369 27.07 7.38 5.94
C ILE A 369 27.16 8.78 5.32
N ASP A 370 26.89 9.79 6.14
CA ASP A 370 26.72 11.19 5.70
C ASP A 370 25.74 11.35 4.54
N GLY A 371 24.69 10.52 4.49
CA GLY A 371 23.72 10.52 3.40
C GLY A 371 24.23 9.88 2.11
N THR A 372 25.43 9.32 2.06
CA THR A 372 25.94 8.61 0.86
C THR A 372 25.17 7.30 0.67
N VAL A 373 24.73 7.00 -0.55
CA VAL A 373 24.05 5.72 -0.84
C VAL A 373 25.00 4.53 -0.55
N PRO A 374 24.54 3.46 0.13
CA PRO A 374 25.35 2.28 0.38
C PRO A 374 25.84 1.62 -0.91
N ARG A 375 27.03 1.01 -0.87
CA ARG A 375 27.62 0.33 -2.05
C ARG A 375 26.87 -0.94 -2.46
N ALA A 376 26.31 -1.66 -1.49
CA ALA A 376 25.50 -2.85 -1.72
C ALA A 376 24.08 -2.53 -1.27
N THR A 377 23.15 -2.56 -2.21
CA THR A 377 21.72 -2.34 -1.94
C THR A 377 20.94 -3.46 -2.59
N GLY A 378 19.93 -3.94 -1.89
CA GLY A 378 18.83 -4.66 -2.48
C GLY A 378 17.90 -3.68 -3.21
N PHE A 379 16.90 -4.24 -3.87
CA PHE A 379 15.92 -3.47 -4.60
C PHE A 379 14.53 -3.83 -4.06
N VAL A 380 13.97 -2.93 -3.27
CA VAL A 380 12.57 -3.00 -2.83
C VAL A 380 11.93 -1.62 -2.99
N ILE A 381 10.66 -1.62 -3.35
CA ILE A 381 9.71 -0.55 -3.07
C ILE A 381 8.61 -1.19 -2.23
N ASP A 382 8.12 -0.50 -1.23
CA ASP A 382 7.18 -1.09 -0.28
C ASP A 382 6.27 -0.05 0.35
N TYR A 383 5.13 -0.49 0.83
CA TYR A 383 4.35 0.28 1.79
C TYR A 383 4.72 -0.12 3.22
N SER A 384 4.41 0.73 4.19
CA SER A 384 4.76 0.44 5.57
C SER A 384 3.95 -0.75 6.11
N GLU A 385 4.65 -1.67 6.76
CA GLU A 385 4.07 -2.74 7.55
C GLU A 385 3.62 -2.26 8.95
N GLY A 386 3.86 -0.99 9.32
CA GLY A 386 3.52 -0.41 10.62
C GLY A 386 4.46 -0.81 11.76
N ILE A 387 5.74 -1.03 11.45
CA ILE A 387 6.76 -1.52 12.38
C ILE A 387 7.58 -0.39 13.05
N GLY A 388 7.52 0.82 12.52
CA GLY A 388 8.28 1.97 12.98
C GLY A 388 7.95 2.38 14.42
N PRO A 389 8.95 2.83 15.21
CA PRO A 389 8.75 3.27 16.59
C PRO A 389 7.94 4.56 16.68
N GLU A 390 7.16 4.73 17.75
CA GLU A 390 6.64 6.06 18.10
C GLU A 390 7.82 6.95 18.52
N LEU A 391 7.87 8.16 17.97
CA LEU A 391 8.87 9.18 18.32
C LEU A 391 8.16 10.38 18.95
N ALA A 392 8.72 10.92 20.04
CA ALA A 392 8.15 12.05 20.76
C ALA A 392 9.09 13.29 20.66
N PRO A 393 8.91 14.13 19.63
CA PRO A 393 9.91 15.12 19.21
C PRO A 393 10.08 16.27 20.21
N ASN A 394 8.98 16.69 20.83
CA ASN A 394 8.86 17.87 21.68
C ASN A 394 8.82 17.55 23.18
N ALA A 395 9.33 16.38 23.58
CA ALA A 395 9.25 15.88 24.96
C ALA A 395 10.61 15.49 25.57
N GLY A 396 11.74 15.86 24.94
CA GLY A 396 13.07 15.51 25.43
C GLY A 396 13.32 14.01 25.49
N SER A 397 12.78 13.25 24.53
CA SER A 397 12.78 11.78 24.53
C SER A 397 13.47 11.15 23.32
N LEU A 398 13.97 11.98 22.39
CA LEU A 398 14.67 11.49 21.21
C LEU A 398 16.07 11.04 21.61
N ASN A 399 16.39 9.76 21.39
CA ASN A 399 17.71 9.21 21.61
C ASN A 399 18.51 9.21 20.31
N GLU A 400 19.53 10.04 20.22
CA GLU A 400 20.37 10.14 19.02
C GLU A 400 21.21 8.89 18.78
N GLN A 401 21.53 8.11 19.81
CA GLN A 401 22.30 6.87 19.68
C GLN A 401 21.49 5.72 19.09
N ILE A 402 20.17 5.72 19.31
CA ILE A 402 19.25 4.75 18.73
C ILE A 402 18.78 5.24 17.35
N GLY A 403 18.48 6.54 17.25
CA GLY A 403 18.00 7.20 16.05
C GLY A 403 16.82 6.48 15.41
N VAL A 404 16.89 6.22 14.11
CA VAL A 404 15.84 5.54 13.35
C VAL A 404 16.29 4.13 13.03
N CYS A 405 15.51 3.12 13.43
CA CYS A 405 15.81 1.72 13.12
C CYS A 405 17.17 1.23 13.66
N GLY A 406 17.69 1.88 14.70
CA GLY A 406 19.00 1.58 15.28
C GLY A 406 20.17 2.30 14.59
N SER A 407 19.91 3.15 13.60
CA SER A 407 20.90 4.03 12.99
C SER A 407 20.93 5.38 13.71
N PRO A 408 22.06 5.78 14.32
CA PRO A 408 22.17 7.05 15.04
C PRO A 408 21.83 8.26 14.18
N ILE A 409 21.11 9.22 14.74
CA ILE A 409 20.69 10.46 14.06
C ILE A 409 20.96 11.65 14.98
N ASP A 410 21.67 12.64 14.48
CA ASP A 410 21.79 13.98 15.10
C ASP A 410 20.46 14.73 14.86
N TRP A 411 19.52 14.58 15.79
CA TRP A 411 18.17 15.14 15.69
C TRP A 411 18.20 16.65 15.86
N ASN A 412 19.02 17.16 16.77
CA ASN A 412 19.10 18.60 17.07
C ASN A 412 20.04 19.37 16.12
N LYS A 413 20.78 18.65 15.26
CA LYS A 413 21.68 19.16 14.21
C LYS A 413 22.85 19.97 14.77
N ASN A 414 23.36 19.60 15.96
CA ASN A 414 24.49 20.28 16.59
C ASN A 414 25.86 19.77 16.11
N GLY A 415 25.88 18.74 15.25
CA GLY A 415 27.07 18.16 14.65
C GLY A 415 27.70 17.01 15.45
N VAL A 416 27.07 16.56 16.53
CA VAL A 416 27.49 15.39 17.33
C VAL A 416 26.30 14.50 17.64
N ILE A 417 26.55 13.21 17.92
CA ILE A 417 25.53 12.31 18.47
C ILE A 417 25.55 12.45 20.00
N ASP A 418 24.51 13.06 20.56
CA ASP A 418 24.35 13.26 21.99
C ASP A 418 24.11 11.93 22.75
N PHE A 419 24.69 11.85 23.95
CA PHE A 419 24.42 10.75 24.90
C PHE A 419 23.14 10.96 25.71
N GLN A 420 22.64 12.19 25.76
CA GLN A 420 21.41 12.54 26.45
C GLN A 420 20.25 12.62 25.46
N TYR A 421 19.03 12.43 25.96
CA TYR A 421 17.85 12.65 25.12
C TYR A 421 17.71 14.12 24.74
N VAL A 422 17.25 14.37 23.52
CA VAL A 422 17.12 15.71 22.95
C VAL A 422 15.67 16.03 22.59
N THR A 423 15.41 17.32 22.39
CA THR A 423 14.18 17.84 21.80
C THR A 423 14.50 18.39 20.42
N ALA A 424 13.76 17.98 19.40
CA ALA A 424 13.95 18.43 18.04
C ALA A 424 12.67 18.32 17.23
N VAL A 425 12.53 19.16 16.20
CA VAL A 425 11.49 18.99 15.18
C VAL A 425 11.96 17.91 14.21
N ILE A 426 11.21 16.80 14.15
CA ILE A 426 11.52 15.65 13.27
C ILE A 426 10.49 15.46 12.15
N ASP A 427 9.35 16.14 12.24
CA ASP A 427 8.36 16.25 11.17
C ASP A 427 8.16 17.74 10.89
N GLU A 428 8.69 18.20 9.75
CA GLU A 428 8.63 19.61 9.37
C GLU A 428 7.23 20.04 8.93
N ASP A 429 6.37 19.10 8.55
CA ASP A 429 4.98 19.38 8.18
C ASP A 429 4.09 19.52 9.42
N GLU A 430 4.46 18.88 10.53
CA GLU A 430 3.79 18.97 11.83
C GLU A 430 4.78 19.30 12.97
N PRO A 431 5.38 20.50 13.00
CA PRO A 431 6.46 20.82 13.93
C PRO A 431 6.03 20.83 15.41
N ALA A 432 4.72 20.97 15.66
CA ALA A 432 4.12 20.93 16.99
C ALA A 432 3.66 19.51 17.42
N ALA A 433 3.89 18.48 16.60
CA ALA A 433 3.52 17.12 16.93
C ALA A 433 4.15 16.70 18.26
N THR A 434 3.32 16.21 19.18
CA THR A 434 3.80 15.63 20.45
C THR A 434 4.25 14.19 20.26
N LYS A 435 3.75 13.54 19.20
CA LYS A 435 4.05 12.17 18.80
C LYS A 435 4.05 12.07 17.28
N VAL A 436 4.95 11.27 16.74
CA VAL A 436 4.99 10.86 15.34
C VAL A 436 4.94 9.34 15.33
N THR A 437 3.98 8.74 14.62
CA THR A 437 3.76 7.29 14.59
C THR A 437 3.85 6.75 13.17
N ASP A 438 4.23 5.48 13.03
CA ASP A 438 4.08 4.76 11.77
C ASP A 438 2.59 4.47 11.46
N TYR A 439 2.30 3.93 10.28
CA TYR A 439 0.98 3.50 9.85
C TYR A 439 1.09 2.25 8.96
N PRO A 440 0.43 1.13 9.32
CA PRO A 440 0.48 -0.07 8.49
C PRO A 440 -0.41 0.09 7.25
N ASN A 441 0.19 0.45 6.13
CA ASN A 441 -0.51 0.67 4.87
C ASN A 441 -1.18 -0.59 4.33
N TRP A 442 -0.44 -1.71 4.27
CA TRP A 442 -0.93 -2.96 3.67
C TRP A 442 -2.29 -3.44 4.19
N PRO A 443 -2.53 -3.54 5.52
CA PRO A 443 -3.84 -3.91 6.05
C PRO A 443 -4.91 -2.81 5.96
N ASN A 444 -4.54 -1.61 5.52
CA ASN A 444 -5.42 -0.44 5.41
C ASN A 444 -5.61 0.05 3.97
N LEU A 445 -5.23 -0.74 2.97
CA LEU A 445 -5.62 -0.48 1.58
C LEU A 445 -7.15 -0.51 1.45
N ARG A 446 -7.68 0.39 0.64
CA ARG A 446 -9.11 0.51 0.35
C ARG A 446 -9.36 0.21 -1.12
N PHE A 447 -10.17 -0.81 -1.39
CA PHE A 447 -10.43 -1.26 -2.75
C PHE A 447 -11.77 -0.76 -3.33
N ASP A 448 -12.47 0.11 -2.61
CA ASP A 448 -13.81 0.60 -3.00
C ASP A 448 -13.82 1.56 -4.21
N GLY A 449 -12.67 2.12 -4.61
CA GLY A 449 -12.54 3.06 -5.74
C GLY A 449 -12.06 2.31 -6.97
N PRO A 450 -12.93 1.91 -7.90
CA PRO A 450 -13.30 2.74 -9.06
C PRO A 450 -14.82 2.73 -9.36
N ARG A 451 -15.61 2.16 -8.42
CA ARG A 451 -17.03 1.77 -8.58
C ARG A 451 -17.98 2.88 -9.05
N LEU A 452 -17.59 4.16 -8.96
CA LEU A 452 -18.37 5.32 -9.45
C LEU A 452 -18.07 5.73 -10.91
N GLY A 453 -17.36 4.89 -11.67
CA GLY A 453 -17.03 5.18 -13.08
C GLY A 453 -16.00 6.29 -13.26
N GLY A 454 -15.31 6.69 -12.17
CA GLY A 454 -14.21 7.65 -12.16
C GLY A 454 -14.52 8.99 -12.83
N ARG A 455 -15.72 9.54 -12.68
CA ARG A 455 -15.95 10.93 -13.10
C ARG A 455 -15.07 11.83 -12.23
N VAL A 456 -14.08 12.47 -12.84
CA VAL A 456 -13.31 13.54 -12.21
C VAL A 456 -14.30 14.64 -11.86
N THR A 457 -14.68 14.76 -10.59
CA THR A 457 -15.41 15.95 -10.12
C THR A 457 -14.44 17.14 -10.24
N PRO A 458 -14.81 18.19 -11.01
CA PRO A 458 -13.92 19.32 -11.28
C PRO A 458 -13.44 20.08 -10.05
#